data_AF-A0AAD8KQA7-F1
#
_entry.id   AF-A0AAD8KQA7-F1
#
_cell.length_a   1.000
_cell.length_b   1.000
_cell.length_c   1.000
_cell.angle_alpha   90.00
_cell.angle_beta   90.00
_cell.angle_gamma   90.00
#
_symmetry.space_group_name_H-M   'P 1'
#
loop_
_entity.id
_entity.type
_entity.pdbx_description
1 polymer ?
#
loop_
_entity_poly.entity_id
_entity_poly.type
_entity_poly.pdbx_seq_one_letter_code
_entity_poly.pdbx_strand_id
1 'polypeptide(L)'
;MIHKGQASRDETKLKEQASVVLCDRLALFMDNLKSVVIVENIDKEMLKVDIVMFPILEKGHYYLVCFDLKEGTIEIVDNMEKSSVGCQGIRLAKPVIKKLQWSTKSNFVDCGVFCMRHMETYMGSKVKKWRCGLDDDGPKQEVQINNLMLKYAYKILTSDVNIHKESVVDVARVLDVDAEFS
;
A
#
# COMPACT_ATOMS: atom_id res chain seq x y z
N MET A 1 21.21 45.30 -1.33
CA MET A 1 21.53 43.87 -1.55
C MET A 1 21.40 43.10 -0.22
N ILE A 2 20.18 42.86 0.29
CA ILE A 2 19.99 42.07 1.53
C ILE A 2 18.63 41.35 1.46
N HIS A 3 18.51 40.29 0.67
CA HIS A 3 17.31 39.41 0.74
C HIS A 3 17.56 37.93 0.35
N LYS A 4 18.81 37.52 0.07
CA LYS A 4 19.10 36.13 -0.33
C LYS A 4 19.49 35.19 0.83
N GLY A 5 19.72 35.69 2.05
CA GLY A 5 20.27 34.89 3.16
C GLY A 5 19.24 34.29 4.15
N GLN A 6 17.98 34.71 4.09
CA GLN A 6 16.96 34.30 5.08
C GLN A 6 16.22 33.03 4.64
N ALA A 7 15.89 32.92 3.35
CA ALA A 7 15.24 31.74 2.77
C ALA A 7 16.10 30.47 2.88
N SER A 8 17.43 30.55 2.72
CA SER A 8 18.29 29.37 2.82
C SER A 8 18.49 28.91 4.28
N ARG A 9 18.40 29.83 5.25
CA ARG A 9 18.57 29.52 6.68
C ARG A 9 17.31 28.88 7.27
N ASP A 10 16.14 29.30 6.80
CA ASP A 10 14.87 28.66 7.14
C ASP A 10 14.74 27.29 6.49
N GLU A 11 15.12 27.11 5.22
CA GLU A 11 15.18 25.78 4.59
C GLU A 11 16.13 24.82 5.32
N THR A 12 17.26 25.31 5.82
CA THR A 12 18.23 24.48 6.55
C THR A 12 17.67 24.03 7.89
N LYS A 13 17.03 24.94 8.64
CA LYS A 13 16.34 24.60 9.91
C LYS A 13 15.15 23.66 9.71
N LEU A 14 14.37 23.86 8.64
CA LEU A 14 13.26 22.96 8.27
C LEU A 14 13.77 21.56 7.93
N LYS A 15 14.90 21.44 7.22
CA LYS A 15 15.54 20.15 6.91
C LYS A 15 16.11 19.48 8.15
N GLU A 16 16.72 20.24 9.05
CA GLU A 16 17.32 19.73 10.29
C GLU A 16 16.25 19.27 11.28
N GLN A 17 15.15 20.02 11.40
CA GLN A 17 14.00 19.62 12.21
C GLN A 17 13.25 18.43 11.62
N ALA A 18 13.10 18.35 10.29
CA ALA A 18 12.55 17.17 9.62
C ALA A 18 13.44 15.93 9.81
N SER A 19 14.76 16.09 9.77
CA SER A 19 15.75 15.03 10.02
C SER A 19 15.66 14.46 11.44
N VAL A 20 15.53 15.32 12.45
CA VAL A 20 15.38 14.89 13.85
C VAL A 20 14.07 14.13 14.05
N VAL A 21 12.96 14.65 13.54
CA VAL A 21 11.64 13.99 13.62
C VAL A 21 11.64 12.65 12.87
N LEU A 22 12.36 12.57 11.75
CA LEU A 22 12.52 11.34 11.00
C LEU A 22 13.31 10.28 11.80
N CYS A 23 14.39 10.69 12.45
CA CYS A 23 15.19 9.79 13.30
C CYS A 23 14.38 9.23 14.47
N ASP A 24 13.58 10.05 15.14
CA ASP A 24 12.76 9.61 16.28
C ASP A 24 11.65 8.64 15.86
N ARG A 25 11.02 8.88 14.71
CA ARG A 25 9.96 8.00 14.19
C ARG A 25 10.50 6.70 13.63
N LEU A 26 11.63 6.75 12.93
CA LEU A 26 12.34 5.55 12.49
C LEU A 26 12.80 4.75 13.70
N ALA A 27 13.34 5.39 14.75
CA ALA A 27 13.72 4.72 15.99
C ALA A 27 12.52 4.05 16.66
N LEU A 28 11.38 4.74 16.80
CA LEU A 28 10.17 4.16 17.40
C LEU A 28 9.60 3.01 16.57
N PHE A 29 9.56 3.15 15.24
CA PHE A 29 9.13 2.07 14.34
C PHE A 29 10.09 0.88 14.46
N MET A 30 11.40 1.12 14.39
CA MET A 30 12.42 0.09 14.52
C MET A 30 12.43 -0.55 15.91
N ASP A 31 12.19 0.17 17.01
CA ASP A 31 12.14 -0.40 18.36
C ASP A 31 10.93 -1.32 18.52
N ASN A 32 9.77 -0.90 17.99
CA ASN A 32 8.58 -1.76 17.93
C ASN A 32 8.81 -2.95 17.01
N LEU A 33 9.47 -2.76 15.86
CA LEU A 33 9.75 -3.83 14.90
C LEU A 33 10.81 -4.80 15.44
N LYS A 34 11.88 -4.31 16.08
CA LYS A 34 12.94 -5.11 16.73
C LYS A 34 12.40 -5.98 17.85
N SER A 35 11.37 -5.51 18.55
CA SER A 35 10.66 -6.32 19.55
C SER A 35 9.94 -7.53 18.92
N VAL A 36 9.57 -7.43 17.63
CA VAL A 36 8.86 -8.45 16.85
C VAL A 36 9.80 -9.25 15.92
N VAL A 37 10.92 -8.66 15.50
CA VAL A 37 11.80 -9.11 14.42
C VAL A 37 13.23 -9.19 14.97
N ILE A 38 13.47 -10.22 15.80
CA ILE A 38 14.78 -10.47 16.41
C ILE A 38 15.66 -11.24 15.42
N VAL A 39 16.36 -10.55 14.51
CA VAL A 39 17.59 -11.08 13.86
C VAL A 39 18.50 -9.92 13.43
N GLU A 40 19.75 -9.92 13.89
CA GLU A 40 20.78 -8.87 13.72
C GLU A 40 21.13 -8.49 12.26
N ASN A 41 20.68 -9.26 11.27
CA ASN A 41 20.90 -8.98 9.83
C ASN A 41 19.80 -8.14 9.17
N ILE A 42 18.66 -7.95 9.84
CA ILE A 42 17.49 -7.26 9.26
C ILE A 42 17.67 -5.74 9.26
N ASP A 43 18.38 -5.18 10.25
CA ASP A 43 18.58 -3.73 10.40
C ASP A 43 19.21 -3.07 9.16
N LYS A 44 20.16 -3.72 8.48
CA LYS A 44 20.84 -3.15 7.29
C LYS A 44 19.98 -3.16 6.03
N GLU A 45 19.15 -4.17 5.84
CA GLU A 45 18.23 -4.25 4.70
C GLU A 45 17.00 -3.36 4.92
N MET A 46 16.51 -3.26 6.16
CA MET A 46 15.42 -2.35 6.52
C MET A 46 15.77 -0.87 6.31
N LEU A 47 17.05 -0.49 6.41
CA LEU A 47 17.51 0.87 6.06
C LEU A 47 17.33 1.21 4.57
N LYS A 48 17.11 0.23 3.68
CA LYS A 48 16.82 0.45 2.25
C LYS A 48 15.33 0.52 1.96
N VAL A 49 14.47 0.19 2.93
CA VAL A 49 13.03 0.14 2.73
C VAL A 49 12.45 1.53 2.97
N ASP A 50 11.81 2.08 1.94
CA ASP A 50 11.19 3.39 2.01
C ASP A 50 9.82 3.34 2.68
N ILE A 51 9.05 2.28 2.42
CA ILE A 51 7.65 2.18 2.82
C ILE A 51 7.35 0.75 3.21
N VAL A 52 6.67 0.59 4.33
CA VAL A 52 6.10 -0.69 4.77
C VAL A 52 4.58 -0.59 4.70
N MET A 53 3.94 -1.53 4.03
CA MET A 53 2.48 -1.54 3.86
C MET A 53 1.89 -2.78 4.52
N PHE A 54 0.85 -2.60 5.34
CA PHE A 54 0.11 -3.68 5.97
C PHE A 54 -1.34 -3.65 5.49
N PRO A 55 -1.84 -4.73 4.85
CA PRO A 55 -3.26 -4.90 4.65
C PRO A 55 -3.93 -5.20 5.98
N ILE A 56 -4.87 -4.35 6.38
CA ILE A 56 -5.65 -4.49 7.60
C ILE A 56 -7.05 -4.94 7.23
N LEU A 57 -7.50 -6.03 7.84
CA LEU A 57 -8.89 -6.46 7.80
C LEU A 57 -9.61 -5.97 9.06
N GLU A 58 -10.52 -5.01 8.91
CA GLU A 58 -11.36 -4.55 10.00
C GLU A 58 -12.82 -4.57 9.57
N LYS A 59 -13.69 -5.23 10.37
CA LYS A 59 -15.14 -5.31 10.11
C LYS A 59 -15.51 -5.78 8.69
N GLY A 60 -14.71 -6.69 8.14
CA GLY A 60 -14.93 -7.24 6.79
C GLY A 60 -14.46 -6.33 5.64
N HIS A 61 -13.77 -5.23 5.93
CA HIS A 61 -13.19 -4.32 4.95
C HIS A 61 -11.66 -4.37 4.99
N TYR A 62 -11.03 -4.46 3.82
CA TYR A 62 -9.58 -4.37 3.68
C TYR A 62 -9.16 -2.95 3.32
N TYR A 63 -8.18 -2.41 4.04
CA TYR A 63 -7.50 -1.16 3.71
C TYR A 63 -6.00 -1.28 4.03
N LEU A 64 -5.18 -0.34 3.56
CA LEU A 64 -3.74 -0.35 3.86
C LEU A 64 -3.39 0.68 4.94
N VAL A 65 -2.54 0.25 5.87
CA VAL A 65 -1.74 1.15 6.70
C VAL A 65 -0.32 1.16 6.13
N CYS A 66 0.12 2.33 5.68
CA CYS A 66 1.44 2.55 5.11
C CYS A 66 2.29 3.34 6.10
N PHE A 67 3.45 2.81 6.44
CA PHE A 67 4.50 3.51 7.16
C PHE A 67 5.50 4.02 6.13
N ASP A 68 5.48 5.32 5.85
CA ASP A 68 6.53 5.97 5.06
C ASP A 68 7.72 6.22 6.00
N LEU A 69 8.76 5.41 5.83
CA LEU A 69 9.97 5.46 6.65
C LEU A 69 10.91 6.60 6.24
N LYS A 70 10.68 7.24 5.07
CA LYS A 70 11.45 8.40 4.59
C LYS A 70 10.92 9.73 5.10
N GLU A 71 9.60 9.85 5.19
CA GLU A 71 8.93 11.05 5.70
C GLU A 71 8.47 10.87 7.16
N GLY A 72 8.59 9.64 7.68
CA GLY A 72 8.15 9.25 9.02
C GLY A 72 6.63 9.33 9.18
N THR A 73 5.83 9.23 8.12
CA THR A 73 4.37 9.36 8.20
C THR A 73 3.68 8.00 8.30
N ILE A 74 2.55 7.97 9.01
CA ILE A 74 1.61 6.86 8.94
C ILE A 74 0.44 7.31 8.07
N GLU A 75 0.17 6.54 7.03
CA GLU A 75 -0.80 6.89 6.01
C GLU A 75 -1.82 5.77 5.88
N ILE A 76 -3.09 6.14 5.70
CA ILE A 76 -4.17 5.20 5.43
C ILE A 76 -4.57 5.36 3.97
N VAL A 77 -4.52 4.25 3.25
CA VAL A 77 -4.97 4.16 1.88
C VAL A 77 -6.19 3.25 1.86
N ASP A 78 -7.33 3.84 1.54
CA ASP A 78 -8.64 3.19 1.55
C ASP A 78 -9.31 3.47 0.19
N ASN A 79 -9.98 2.46 -0.37
CA ASN A 79 -10.75 2.62 -1.59
C ASN A 79 -12.12 3.26 -1.35
N MET A 80 -12.54 3.49 -0.10
CA MET A 80 -13.80 4.15 0.22
C MET A 80 -13.62 5.65 0.49
N GLU A 81 -14.46 6.50 -0.12
CA GLU A 81 -14.45 7.97 0.09
C GLU A 81 -14.67 8.35 1.57
N LYS A 82 -15.56 7.61 2.23
CA LYS A 82 -15.79 7.69 3.66
C LYS A 82 -15.07 6.50 4.27
N SER A 83 -13.85 6.74 4.76
CA SER A 83 -13.15 5.76 5.58
C SER A 83 -14.06 5.40 6.75
N SER A 84 -14.63 4.20 6.74
CA SER A 84 -15.37 3.60 7.87
C SER A 84 -14.41 3.25 9.02
N VAL A 85 -13.11 3.47 8.80
CA VAL A 85 -12.02 3.32 9.76
C VAL A 85 -12.21 4.31 10.91
N GLY A 86 -12.92 3.87 11.93
CA GLY A 86 -12.69 4.38 13.28
C GLY A 86 -11.29 3.95 13.65
N CYS A 87 -10.28 4.77 13.36
CA CYS A 87 -8.87 4.54 13.68
C CYS A 87 -8.59 4.52 15.20
N GLN A 88 -9.49 3.96 16.02
CA GLN A 88 -9.32 3.82 17.46
C GLN A 88 -8.18 2.86 17.83
N GLY A 89 -7.74 2.00 16.89
CA GLY A 89 -6.64 1.05 17.07
C GLY A 89 -5.22 1.62 16.84
N ILE A 90 -5.04 2.69 16.06
CA ILE A 90 -3.71 3.29 15.85
C ILE A 90 -3.49 4.35 16.94
N ARG A 91 -3.13 3.87 18.15
CA ARG A 91 -2.93 4.71 19.35
C ARG A 91 -1.64 5.54 19.34
N LEU A 92 -0.71 5.23 18.44
CA LEU A 92 0.68 5.73 18.49
C LEU A 92 0.91 7.04 17.72
N ALA A 93 0.14 7.32 16.68
CA ALA A 93 0.20 8.57 15.94
C ALA A 93 -1.11 8.82 15.17
N LYS A 94 -1.41 10.09 14.86
CA LYS A 94 -2.57 10.46 14.05
C LYS A 94 -2.29 10.14 12.57
N PRO A 95 -2.96 9.14 11.95
CA PRO A 95 -2.69 8.78 10.58
C PRO A 95 -3.21 9.83 9.59
N VAL A 96 -2.57 9.92 8.43
CA VAL A 96 -3.00 10.74 7.30
C VAL A 96 -3.81 9.89 6.33
N ILE A 97 -5.12 10.12 6.26
CA ILE A 97 -5.99 9.44 5.30
C ILE A 97 -5.79 10.05 3.91
N LYS A 98 -5.39 9.24 2.93
CA LYS A 98 -5.22 9.68 1.55
C LYS A 98 -6.57 9.80 0.86
N LYS A 99 -6.86 10.99 0.33
CA LYS A 99 -8.00 11.22 -0.55
C LYS A 99 -7.61 10.82 -1.97
N LEU A 100 -8.14 9.71 -2.44
CA LEU A 100 -7.87 9.15 -3.76
C LEU A 100 -8.92 9.66 -4.74
N GLN A 101 -8.53 9.95 -5.98
CA GLN A 101 -9.50 10.37 -7.02
C GLN A 101 -10.41 9.21 -7.45
N TRP A 102 -9.86 7.98 -7.46
CA TRP A 102 -10.55 6.74 -7.82
C TRP A 102 -11.26 6.08 -6.63
N SER A 103 -11.44 6.78 -5.50
CA SER A 103 -12.18 6.21 -4.37
C SER A 103 -13.65 6.00 -4.75
N THR A 104 -14.23 4.95 -4.20
CA THR A 104 -15.61 4.54 -4.41
C THR A 104 -16.50 4.99 -3.26
N LYS A 105 -17.80 5.12 -3.52
CA LYS A 105 -18.77 5.47 -2.46
C LYS A 105 -19.10 4.29 -1.55
N SER A 106 -19.16 3.08 -2.09
CA SER A 106 -19.54 1.88 -1.33
C SER A 106 -19.12 0.56 -2.01
N ASN A 107 -17.84 0.39 -2.31
CA ASN A 107 -17.33 -0.90 -2.78
C ASN A 107 -16.49 -1.60 -1.69
N PHE A 108 -17.16 -2.40 -0.86
CA PHE A 108 -16.51 -3.23 0.16
C PHE A 108 -16.14 -4.62 -0.36
N VAL A 109 -16.68 -5.04 -1.50
CA VAL A 109 -16.47 -6.39 -2.05
C VAL A 109 -15.08 -6.49 -2.69
N ASP A 110 -14.66 -5.44 -3.40
CA ASP A 110 -13.40 -5.43 -4.14
C ASP A 110 -12.23 -4.81 -3.36
N CYS A 111 -12.41 -4.49 -2.07
CA CYS A 111 -11.42 -3.82 -1.24
C CYS A 111 -10.05 -4.53 -1.23
N GLY A 112 -10.04 -5.87 -1.30
CA GLY A 112 -8.82 -6.66 -1.45
C GLY A 112 -8.09 -6.43 -2.78
N VAL A 113 -8.82 -6.28 -3.90
CA VAL A 113 -8.24 -5.97 -5.22
C VAL A 113 -7.64 -4.57 -5.23
N PHE A 114 -8.33 -3.61 -4.61
CA PHE A 114 -7.77 -2.26 -4.40
C PHE A 114 -6.49 -2.31 -3.57
N CYS A 115 -6.47 -3.01 -2.43
CA CYS A 115 -5.26 -3.18 -1.61
C CYS A 115 -4.10 -3.75 -2.41
N MET A 116 -4.31 -4.84 -3.16
CA MET A 116 -3.28 -5.43 -4.01
C MET A 116 -2.78 -4.46 -5.08
N ARG A 117 -3.69 -3.71 -5.72
CA ARG A 117 -3.33 -2.70 -6.73
C ARG A 117 -2.58 -1.52 -6.13
N HIS A 118 -2.95 -1.11 -4.93
CA HIS A 118 -2.28 -0.04 -4.24
C HIS A 118 -0.88 -0.45 -3.81
N MET A 119 -0.70 -1.66 -3.28
CA MET A 119 0.63 -2.20 -2.98
C MET A 119 1.50 -2.36 -4.25
N GLU A 120 0.92 -2.72 -5.41
CA GLU A 120 1.66 -2.84 -6.67
C GLU A 120 2.17 -1.48 -7.20
N THR A 121 1.46 -0.39 -6.91
CA THR A 121 1.69 0.91 -7.60
C THR A 121 2.09 2.07 -6.69
N TYR A 122 1.89 1.93 -5.38
CA TYR A 122 2.18 3.00 -4.43
C TYR A 122 3.67 3.02 -4.07
N MET A 123 4.28 4.19 -4.20
CA MET A 123 5.73 4.39 -4.01
C MET A 123 6.00 5.63 -3.15
N GLY A 124 5.12 5.95 -2.19
CA GLY A 124 5.35 7.04 -1.20
C GLY A 124 5.12 8.44 -1.75
N SER A 125 4.74 8.52 -3.03
CA SER A 125 4.52 9.78 -3.71
C SER A 125 3.24 10.47 -3.24
N LYS A 126 3.20 11.80 -3.36
CA LYS A 126 1.96 12.59 -3.22
C LYS A 126 0.88 12.00 -4.13
N VAL A 127 -0.36 11.86 -3.63
CA VAL A 127 -1.48 11.23 -4.38
C VAL A 127 -1.66 11.81 -5.78
N LYS A 128 -1.49 13.12 -5.97
CA LYS A 128 -1.59 13.77 -7.29
C LYS A 128 -0.60 13.23 -8.35
N LYS A 129 0.50 12.62 -7.93
CA LYS A 129 1.49 11.99 -8.80
C LYS A 129 1.32 10.47 -8.89
N TRP A 130 0.48 9.90 -8.03
CA TRP A 130 0.29 8.47 -7.97
C TRP A 130 -0.64 8.01 -9.09
N ARG A 131 -0.05 7.29 -10.04
CA ARG A 131 -0.78 6.65 -11.15
C ARG A 131 -1.10 5.21 -10.79
N CYS A 132 -2.20 5.00 -10.06
CA CYS A 132 -2.65 3.63 -9.76
C CYS A 132 -3.27 2.93 -10.98
N GLY A 133 -3.65 3.68 -12.03
CA GLY A 133 -4.25 3.13 -13.25
C GLY A 133 -5.71 2.71 -13.13
N LEU A 134 -6.41 3.17 -12.09
CA LEU A 134 -7.86 3.09 -11.98
C LEU A 134 -8.49 4.44 -12.36
N ASP A 135 -9.60 4.37 -13.09
CA ASP A 135 -10.49 5.51 -13.34
C ASP A 135 -11.32 5.85 -12.10
N ASP A 136 -12.08 6.94 -12.16
CA ASP A 136 -13.05 7.33 -11.15
C ASP A 136 -14.18 6.28 -11.00
N ASP A 137 -14.85 6.28 -9.85
CA ASP A 137 -15.95 5.36 -9.52
C ASP A 137 -17.01 5.32 -10.63
N GLY A 138 -17.18 4.15 -11.26
CA GLY A 138 -18.09 3.96 -12.38
C GLY A 138 -17.77 2.72 -13.24
N PRO A 139 -18.53 2.51 -14.35
CA PRO A 139 -18.47 1.27 -15.13
C PRO A 139 -17.10 0.93 -15.71
N LYS A 140 -16.29 1.94 -16.06
CA LYS A 140 -14.91 1.72 -16.56
C LYS A 140 -14.00 1.15 -15.47
N GLN A 141 -14.14 1.68 -14.25
CA GLN A 141 -13.38 1.21 -13.10
C GLN A 141 -13.77 -0.23 -12.75
N GLU A 142 -15.06 -0.58 -12.82
CA GLU A 142 -15.54 -1.94 -12.59
C GLU A 142 -14.87 -2.96 -13.54
N VAL A 143 -14.77 -2.64 -14.83
CA VAL A 143 -14.05 -3.46 -15.80
C VAL A 143 -12.56 -3.56 -15.45
N GLN A 144 -11.93 -2.47 -15.00
CA GLN A 144 -10.53 -2.49 -14.56
C GLN A 144 -10.33 -3.37 -13.33
N ILE A 145 -11.24 -3.31 -12.35
CA ILE A 145 -11.21 -4.13 -11.14
C ILE A 145 -11.34 -5.61 -11.50
N ASN A 146 -12.29 -5.97 -12.37
CA ASN A 146 -12.47 -7.36 -12.81
C ASN A 146 -11.22 -7.91 -13.52
N ASN A 147 -10.61 -7.10 -14.41
CA ASN A 147 -9.37 -7.48 -15.07
C ASN A 147 -8.21 -7.65 -14.08
N LEU A 148 -8.13 -6.80 -13.06
CA LEU A 148 -7.14 -6.92 -12.00
C LEU A 148 -7.39 -8.15 -11.13
N MET A 149 -8.65 -8.43 -10.79
CA MET A 149 -9.03 -9.63 -10.04
C MET A 149 -8.60 -10.90 -10.78
N LEU A 150 -8.88 -10.97 -12.09
CA LEU A 150 -8.44 -12.08 -12.93
C LEU A 150 -6.91 -12.17 -12.99
N LYS A 151 -6.21 -11.05 -13.21
CA LYS A 151 -4.74 -10.99 -13.22
C LYS A 151 -4.14 -11.50 -11.91
N TYR A 152 -4.66 -11.06 -10.76
CA TYR A 152 -4.13 -11.44 -9.46
C TYR A 152 -4.46 -12.88 -9.12
N ALA A 153 -5.69 -13.33 -9.37
CA ALA A 153 -6.08 -14.73 -9.19
C ALA A 153 -5.17 -15.65 -10.02
N TYR A 154 -4.98 -15.35 -11.31
CA TYR A 154 -4.06 -16.08 -12.17
C TYR A 154 -2.64 -16.12 -11.59
N LYS A 155 -2.09 -14.97 -11.18
CA LYS A 155 -0.74 -14.90 -10.60
C LYS A 155 -0.59 -15.71 -9.32
N ILE A 156 -1.58 -15.66 -8.43
CA ILE A 156 -1.57 -16.41 -7.16
C ILE A 156 -1.63 -17.91 -7.45
N LEU A 157 -2.58 -18.32 -8.30
CA LEU A 157 -2.82 -19.72 -8.63
C LEU A 157 -1.62 -20.37 -9.34
N THR A 158 -0.95 -19.62 -10.22
CA THR A 158 0.19 -20.11 -11.01
C THR A 158 1.56 -19.81 -10.38
N SER A 159 1.60 -19.16 -9.20
CA SER A 159 2.83 -18.85 -8.50
C SER A 159 3.54 -20.12 -8.03
N ASP A 160 4.87 -20.13 -8.06
CA ASP A 160 5.69 -21.25 -7.57
C ASP A 160 5.53 -21.49 -6.05
N VAL A 161 5.04 -20.50 -5.30
CA VAL A 161 4.74 -20.66 -3.87
C VAL A 161 3.43 -21.39 -3.62
N ASN A 162 2.55 -21.50 -4.62
CA ASN A 162 1.31 -22.25 -4.49
C ASN A 162 1.62 -23.74 -4.61
N ILE A 163 1.53 -24.47 -3.50
CA ILE A 163 1.77 -25.92 -3.44
C ILE A 163 0.84 -26.72 -4.36
N HIS A 164 -0.30 -26.14 -4.75
CA HIS A 164 -1.28 -26.75 -5.66
C HIS A 164 -1.12 -26.28 -7.11
N LYS A 165 -0.06 -25.53 -7.45
CA LYS A 165 0.18 -25.00 -8.79
C LYS A 165 0.06 -26.08 -9.88
N GLU A 166 0.70 -27.23 -9.69
CA GLU A 166 0.69 -28.33 -10.67
C GLU A 166 -0.74 -28.81 -10.92
N SER A 167 -1.51 -29.07 -9.86
CA SER A 167 -2.91 -29.47 -9.97
C SER A 167 -3.77 -28.43 -10.68
N VAL A 168 -3.56 -27.14 -10.41
CA VAL A 168 -4.28 -26.06 -11.11
C VAL A 168 -3.96 -26.04 -12.59
N VAL A 169 -2.68 -26.19 -12.96
CA VAL A 169 -2.24 -26.21 -14.36
C VAL A 169 -2.80 -27.45 -15.09
N ASP A 170 -2.83 -28.60 -14.44
CA ASP A 170 -3.37 -29.82 -15.05
C ASP A 170 -4.88 -29.69 -15.31
N VAL A 171 -5.65 -29.14 -14.36
CA VAL A 171 -7.08 -28.86 -14.58
C VAL A 171 -7.28 -27.87 -15.74
N ALA A 172 -6.48 -26.80 -15.80
CA ALA A 172 -6.57 -25.83 -16.90
C ALA A 172 -6.33 -26.48 -18.27
N ARG A 173 -5.32 -27.36 -18.38
CA ARG A 173 -5.05 -28.10 -19.62
C ARG A 173 -6.21 -28.99 -20.05
N VAL A 174 -6.90 -29.65 -19.10
CA VAL A 174 -8.06 -30.49 -19.41
C VAL A 174 -9.21 -29.65 -19.97
N LEU A 175 -9.49 -28.50 -19.34
CA LEU A 175 -10.54 -27.59 -19.82
C LEU A 175 -10.25 -27.01 -21.21
N ASP A 176 -8.97 -26.75 -21.53
CA ASP A 176 -8.57 -26.30 -22.86
C ASP A 176 -8.79 -27.39 -23.93
N VAL A 177 -8.53 -28.66 -23.59
CA VAL A 177 -8.78 -29.80 -24.49
C VAL A 177 -10.28 -29.98 -24.76
N ASP A 178 -11.13 -29.77 -23.76
CA ASP A 178 -12.59 -29.92 -23.93
C ASP A 178 -13.21 -28.80 -24.79
N ALA A 179 -12.60 -27.61 -24.84
CA ALA A 179 -13.08 -26.47 -25.63
C ALA A 179 -12.76 -26.59 -27.13
N GLU A 180 -11.77 -27.40 -27.54
CA GLU A 180 -11.42 -27.62 -28.95
C GLU A 180 -12.30 -28.70 -29.63
N PHE A 181 -13.09 -29.45 -28.85
CA PHE A 181 -13.96 -30.53 -29.34
C PHE A 181 -15.47 -30.23 -29.26
N SER A 182 -15.85 -29.00 -28.93
CA SER A 182 -17.24 -28.50 -28.85
C SER A 182 -17.51 -27.41 -29.87
#